data_AF-A0A1H7FZK9-F1
#
_entry.id   AF-A0A1H7FZK9-F1
#
_cell.length_a   1.000
_cell.length_b   1.000
_cell.length_c   1.000
_cell.angle_alpha   90.00
_cell.angle_beta   90.00
_cell.angle_gamma   90.00
#
_symmetry.space_group_name_H-M   'P 1'
#
loop_
_entity.id
_entity.type
_entity.pdbx_description
1 polymer ?
#
loop_
_entity_poly.entity_id
_entity_poly.type
_entity_poly.pdbx_seq_one_letter_code
_entity_poly.pdbx_strand_id
1 'polypeptide(L)'
;MNDYTLTIKSDEKKGVLYDITDVITAYGANISYVHLFVEKNNMGSINLELEHVENIEDLIKDLEKIKEIKSVELHGSQLDIYGKRIIIIGGGAQVSQVAMGAITEADRHNIRGERISIDTIPLVGEKSLAEAIEAISRLPRVSALVLAGSLMGGEITRAVKKVKEESNLIVISLNMPGSVTDYADLIITDPIQAGVLAVMSIADTAVFNIKRLDGNIRF
;
A
#
# COMPACT_ATOMS: atom_id res chain seq x y z
N MET A 1 8.03 -20.46 9.74
CA MET A 1 6.58 -20.33 9.53
C MET A 1 6.40 -20.05 8.07
N ASN A 2 5.51 -20.81 7.41
CA ASN A 2 5.30 -20.69 5.98
C ASN A 2 4.04 -19.86 5.78
N ASP A 3 4.21 -18.72 5.10
CA ASP A 3 3.11 -17.85 4.74
C ASP A 3 2.72 -18.16 3.29
N TYR A 4 1.42 -18.18 3.02
CA TYR A 4 0.88 -18.58 1.71
C TYR A 4 -0.15 -17.58 1.22
N THR A 5 -0.17 -17.38 -0.08
CA THR A 5 -1.18 -16.56 -0.74
C THR A 5 -2.07 -17.43 -1.61
N LEU A 6 -3.38 -17.31 -1.39
CA LEU A 6 -4.40 -18.07 -2.11
C LEU A 6 -5.31 -17.11 -2.89
N THR A 7 -5.62 -17.47 -4.13
CA THR A 7 -6.75 -16.91 -4.86
C THR A 7 -7.84 -17.97 -4.94
N ILE A 8 -9.03 -17.66 -4.45
CA ILE A 8 -10.20 -18.52 -4.51
C ILE A 8 -11.20 -17.88 -5.47
N LYS A 9 -11.69 -18.67 -6.43
CA LYS A 9 -12.85 -18.32 -7.26
C LYS A 9 -14.06 -19.09 -6.77
N SER A 10 -15.18 -18.41 -6.59
CA SER A 10 -16.42 -19.04 -6.10
C SER A 10 -17.66 -18.49 -6.79
N ASP A 11 -18.75 -19.26 -6.79
CA ASP A 11 -20.08 -18.72 -7.06
C ASP A 11 -20.47 -17.79 -5.90
N GLU A 12 -20.78 -16.52 -6.17
CA GLU A 12 -21.12 -15.57 -5.11
C GLU A 12 -22.46 -15.93 -4.45
N LYS A 13 -22.40 -16.34 -3.18
CA LYS A 13 -23.57 -16.71 -2.36
C LYS A 13 -23.35 -16.35 -0.89
N LYS A 14 -24.47 -16.20 -0.17
CA LYS A 14 -24.46 -16.05 1.29
C LYS A 14 -23.76 -17.25 1.95
N GLY A 15 -22.79 -16.97 2.82
CA GLY A 15 -22.10 -17.98 3.62
C GLY A 15 -20.74 -18.42 3.08
N VAL A 16 -20.42 -18.14 1.81
CA VAL A 16 -19.18 -18.63 1.18
C VAL A 16 -17.93 -18.18 1.94
N LEU A 17 -17.84 -16.90 2.30
CA LEU A 17 -16.71 -16.41 3.09
C LEU A 17 -16.65 -17.06 4.49
N TYR A 18 -17.81 -17.32 5.11
CA TYR A 18 -17.87 -18.00 6.40
C TYR A 18 -17.31 -19.42 6.29
N ASP A 19 -17.77 -20.19 5.30
CA ASP A 19 -17.32 -21.56 5.07
C ASP A 19 -15.80 -21.62 4.80
N ILE A 20 -15.27 -20.67 4.03
CA ILE A 20 -13.83 -20.52 3.78
C ILE A 20 -13.07 -20.26 5.08
N THR A 21 -13.54 -19.30 5.89
CA THR A 21 -12.87 -18.95 7.15
C THR A 21 -12.98 -20.04 8.20
N ASP A 22 -14.05 -20.84 8.20
CA ASP A 22 -14.23 -21.99 9.08
C ASP A 22 -13.18 -23.07 8.79
N VAL A 23 -12.95 -23.38 7.49
CA VAL A 23 -11.87 -24.28 7.06
C VAL A 23 -10.51 -23.73 7.48
N ILE A 24 -10.20 -22.46 7.18
CA ILE A 24 -8.91 -21.85 7.54
C ILE A 24 -8.66 -21.94 9.06
N THR A 25 -9.70 -21.68 9.87
CA THR A 25 -9.64 -21.76 11.33
C THR A 25 -9.40 -23.19 11.82
N ALA A 26 -10.02 -24.20 11.19
CA ALA A 26 -9.82 -25.60 11.53
C ALA A 26 -8.37 -26.08 11.34
N TYR A 27 -7.63 -25.43 10.43
CA TYR A 27 -6.20 -25.65 10.20
C TYR A 27 -5.28 -24.78 11.07
N GLY A 28 -5.83 -23.98 11.98
CA GLY A 28 -5.06 -23.11 12.87
C GLY A 28 -4.31 -21.97 12.17
N ALA A 29 -4.66 -21.69 10.90
CA ALA A 29 -4.04 -20.64 10.11
C ALA A 29 -4.65 -19.26 10.44
N ASN A 30 -3.80 -18.23 10.45
CA ASN A 30 -4.24 -16.85 10.64
C ASN A 30 -4.37 -16.16 9.29
N ILE A 31 -5.39 -15.31 9.12
CA ILE A 31 -5.53 -14.47 7.92
C ILE A 31 -4.84 -13.14 8.21
N SER A 32 -3.76 -12.84 7.48
CA SER A 32 -3.05 -11.56 7.57
C SER A 32 -3.59 -10.52 6.59
N TYR A 33 -4.13 -10.97 5.46
CA TYR A 33 -4.77 -10.11 4.46
C TYR A 33 -5.92 -10.81 3.77
N VAL A 34 -6.98 -10.06 3.48
CA VAL A 34 -8.09 -10.50 2.64
C VAL A 34 -8.53 -9.40 1.68
N HIS A 35 -8.72 -9.76 0.42
CA HIS A 35 -9.35 -8.90 -0.59
C HIS A 35 -10.39 -9.69 -1.36
N LEU A 36 -11.65 -9.36 -1.10
CA LEU A 36 -12.82 -9.95 -1.74
C LEU A 36 -13.48 -8.92 -2.65
N PHE A 37 -13.77 -9.32 -3.87
CA PHE A 37 -14.62 -8.56 -4.78
C PHE A 37 -15.42 -9.50 -5.68
N VAL A 38 -16.55 -9.00 -6.18
CA VAL A 38 -17.41 -9.74 -7.10
C VAL A 38 -17.09 -9.29 -8.53
N GLU A 39 -16.76 -10.25 -9.39
CA GLU A 39 -16.52 -10.04 -10.81
C GLU A 39 -17.82 -9.84 -11.59
N LYS A 40 -17.72 -9.37 -12.84
CA LYS A 40 -18.87 -9.04 -13.70
C LYS A 40 -19.83 -10.22 -13.97
N ASN A 41 -19.37 -11.46 -13.79
CA ASN A 41 -20.14 -12.69 -13.97
C ASN A 41 -20.75 -13.23 -12.67
N ASN A 42 -20.81 -12.43 -11.60
CA ASN A 42 -21.26 -12.84 -10.26
C ASN A 42 -20.39 -13.95 -9.65
N MET A 43 -19.11 -14.01 -10.06
CA MET A 43 -18.10 -14.86 -9.46
C MET A 43 -17.38 -14.07 -8.37
N GLY A 44 -17.34 -14.62 -7.16
CA GLY A 44 -16.52 -14.10 -6.08
C GLY A 44 -15.05 -14.39 -6.36
N SER A 45 -14.20 -13.37 -6.19
CA SER A 45 -12.74 -13.52 -6.18
C SER A 45 -12.24 -13.13 -4.80
N ILE A 46 -11.62 -14.07 -4.10
CA ILE A 46 -11.13 -13.89 -2.74
C ILE A 46 -9.63 -14.14 -2.76
N ASN A 47 -8.84 -13.11 -2.47
CA ASN A 47 -7.41 -13.23 -2.28
C ASN A 47 -7.12 -13.22 -0.78
N LEU A 48 -6.37 -14.21 -0.30
CA LEU A 48 -6.03 -14.40 1.10
C LEU A 48 -4.51 -14.49 1.23
N GLU A 49 -3.95 -13.82 2.24
CA GLU A 49 -2.62 -14.13 2.75
C GLU A 49 -2.79 -14.78 4.12
N LEU A 50 -2.18 -15.95 4.27
CA LEU A 50 -2.29 -16.81 5.44
C LEU A 50 -0.92 -16.93 6.12
N GLU A 51 -0.92 -16.82 7.43
CA GLU A 51 0.23 -17.04 8.29
C GLU A 51 0.04 -18.32 9.11
N HIS A 52 1.15 -18.94 9.52
CA HIS A 52 1.18 -20.12 10.38
C HIS A 52 0.50 -21.36 9.79
N VAL A 53 0.55 -21.55 8.46
CA VAL A 53 -0.05 -22.74 7.83
C VAL A 53 0.90 -23.94 7.96
N GLU A 54 0.49 -24.96 8.71
CA GLU A 54 1.27 -26.21 8.85
C GLU A 54 1.11 -27.15 7.65
N ASN A 55 -0.10 -27.26 7.10
CA ASN A 55 -0.43 -28.17 6.00
C ASN A 55 -1.30 -27.48 4.95
N ILE A 56 -0.65 -26.80 4.01
CA ILE A 56 -1.32 -26.06 2.94
C ILE A 56 -2.02 -26.99 1.94
N GLU A 57 -1.47 -28.18 1.68
CA GLU A 57 -2.03 -29.11 0.69
C GLU A 57 -3.39 -29.64 1.12
N ASP A 58 -3.53 -30.02 2.38
CA ASP A 58 -4.80 -30.53 2.91
C ASP A 58 -5.81 -29.38 3.13
N LEU A 59 -5.34 -28.18 3.52
CA LEU A 59 -6.18 -26.97 3.57
C LEU A 59 -6.80 -26.67 2.20
N ILE A 60 -6.00 -26.69 1.12
CA ILE A 60 -6.50 -26.48 -0.24
C ILE A 60 -7.52 -27.55 -0.62
N LYS A 61 -7.25 -28.83 -0.36
CA LYS A 61 -8.19 -29.93 -0.65
C LYS A 61 -9.52 -29.76 0.09
N ASP A 62 -9.50 -29.25 1.31
CA ASP A 62 -10.72 -29.03 2.09
C ASP A 62 -11.50 -27.80 1.63
N LEU A 63 -10.81 -26.73 1.20
CA LEU A 63 -11.46 -25.61 0.52
C LEU A 63 -12.14 -26.07 -0.77
N GLU A 64 -11.48 -26.89 -1.60
CA GLU A 64 -12.06 -27.40 -2.84
C GLU A 64 -13.32 -28.28 -2.65
N LYS A 65 -13.58 -28.76 -1.42
CA LYS A 65 -14.82 -29.51 -1.10
C LYS A 65 -16.02 -28.59 -0.90
N ILE A 66 -15.82 -27.27 -0.73
CA ILE A 66 -16.92 -26.30 -0.62
C ILE A 66 -17.60 -26.21 -2.00
N LYS A 67 -18.89 -26.51 -2.04
CA LYS A 67 -19.67 -26.63 -3.28
C LYS A 67 -19.60 -25.39 -4.18
N GLU A 68 -19.52 -24.20 -3.58
CA GLU A 68 -19.47 -22.92 -4.26
C GLU A 68 -18.09 -22.60 -4.84
N ILE A 69 -17.01 -23.24 -4.37
CA ILE A 69 -15.65 -23.00 -4.86
C ILE A 69 -15.45 -23.64 -6.23
N LYS A 70 -14.82 -22.88 -7.14
CA LYS A 70 -14.49 -23.27 -8.52
C LYS A 70 -13.02 -23.59 -8.69
N SER A 71 -12.16 -22.82 -8.03
CA SER A 71 -10.71 -23.05 -8.03
C SER A 71 -10.08 -22.42 -6.79
N VAL A 72 -8.96 -23.02 -6.37
CA VAL A 72 -8.05 -22.50 -5.36
C VAL A 72 -6.65 -22.53 -5.97
N GLU A 73 -6.02 -21.36 -6.09
CA GLU A 73 -4.71 -21.21 -6.69
C GLU A 73 -3.71 -20.62 -5.70
N LEU A 74 -2.49 -21.16 -5.66
CA LEU A 74 -1.41 -20.69 -4.81
C LEU A 74 -0.52 -19.70 -5.58
N HIS A 75 -0.23 -18.56 -4.97
CA HIS A 75 0.58 -17.50 -5.56
C HIS A 75 1.64 -16.97 -4.60
N GLY A 76 2.52 -16.12 -5.11
CA GLY A 76 3.37 -15.27 -4.26
C GLY A 76 2.55 -14.14 -3.62
N SER A 77 3.01 -13.66 -2.47
CA SER A 77 2.34 -12.58 -1.74
C SER A 77 2.33 -11.26 -2.53
N GLN A 78 1.38 -10.38 -2.20
CA GLN A 78 1.40 -9.04 -2.78
C GLN A 78 2.68 -8.29 -2.40
N LEU A 79 3.24 -8.57 -1.23
CA LEU A 79 4.49 -7.99 -0.78
C LEU A 79 5.68 -8.50 -1.61
N ASP A 80 5.74 -9.78 -1.97
CA ASP A 80 6.82 -10.33 -2.80
C ASP A 80 6.77 -9.86 -4.26
N ILE A 81 5.55 -9.62 -4.77
CA ILE A 81 5.36 -9.22 -6.17
C ILE A 81 5.46 -7.69 -6.30
N TYR A 82 4.65 -6.96 -5.55
CA TYR A 82 4.49 -5.51 -5.65
C TYR A 82 5.15 -4.71 -4.53
N GLY A 83 5.54 -5.35 -3.43
CA GLY A 83 6.37 -4.70 -2.42
C GLY A 83 5.68 -3.62 -1.60
N LYS A 84 6.49 -2.74 -1.01
CA LYS A 84 6.02 -1.54 -0.32
C LYS A 84 5.44 -0.56 -1.35
N ARG A 85 4.49 0.28 -0.95
CA ARG A 85 3.85 1.26 -1.84
C ARG A 85 4.17 2.68 -1.43
N ILE A 86 4.45 3.50 -2.43
CA ILE A 86 4.51 4.96 -2.30
C ILE A 86 3.29 5.54 -3.02
N ILE A 87 2.54 6.38 -2.33
CA ILE A 87 1.39 7.09 -2.90
C ILE A 87 1.80 8.53 -3.21
N ILE A 88 1.58 8.99 -4.43
CA ILE A 88 1.84 10.38 -4.84
C ILE A 88 0.52 11.05 -5.23
N ILE A 89 0.19 12.16 -4.57
CA ILE A 89 -1.04 12.91 -4.82
C ILE A 89 -0.77 14.40 -4.98
N GLY A 90 -1.61 15.07 -5.78
CA GLY A 90 -1.58 16.52 -5.94
C GLY A 90 -1.75 16.96 -7.40
N GLY A 91 -1.13 18.09 -7.75
CA GLY A 91 -1.25 18.68 -9.09
C GLY A 91 -0.57 17.80 -10.14
N GLY A 92 -1.25 17.51 -11.26
CA GLY A 92 -0.79 16.52 -12.24
C GLY A 92 0.65 16.71 -12.75
N ALA A 93 1.08 17.95 -13.00
CA ALA A 93 2.45 18.23 -13.42
C ALA A 93 3.48 17.85 -12.34
N GLN A 94 3.22 18.22 -11.08
CA GLN A 94 4.11 17.93 -9.96
C GLN A 94 4.10 16.43 -9.63
N VAL A 95 2.93 15.79 -9.62
CA VAL A 95 2.77 14.34 -9.45
C VAL A 95 3.64 13.59 -10.46
N SER A 96 3.59 13.96 -11.74
CA SER A 96 4.42 13.31 -12.78
C SER A 96 5.92 13.47 -12.55
N GLN A 97 6.38 14.64 -12.10
CA GLN A 97 7.80 14.87 -11.82
C GLN A 97 8.29 14.04 -10.62
N VAL A 98 7.50 13.98 -9.55
CA VAL A 98 7.79 13.11 -8.40
C VAL A 98 7.79 11.64 -8.81
N ALA A 99 6.79 11.22 -9.60
CA ALA A 99 6.69 9.85 -10.09
C ALA A 99 7.92 9.45 -10.91
N MET A 100 8.44 10.33 -11.76
CA MET A 100 9.64 10.08 -12.54
C MET A 100 10.86 9.75 -11.66
N GLY A 101 11.10 10.55 -10.63
CA GLY A 101 12.18 10.28 -9.68
C GLY A 101 11.98 9.00 -8.86
N ALA A 102 10.75 8.79 -8.39
CA ALA A 102 10.39 7.61 -7.61
C ALA A 102 10.48 6.32 -8.42
N ILE A 103 10.00 6.30 -9.67
CA ILE A 103 10.10 5.13 -10.55
C ILE A 103 11.57 4.81 -10.83
N THR A 104 12.37 5.82 -11.15
CA THR A 104 13.80 5.64 -11.46
C THR A 104 14.56 5.01 -10.29
N GLU A 105 14.31 5.48 -9.06
CA GLU A 105 14.97 4.91 -7.88
C GLU A 105 14.38 3.54 -7.52
N ALA A 106 13.06 3.35 -7.60
CA ALA A 106 12.41 2.08 -7.32
C ALA A 106 12.91 0.98 -8.26
N ASP A 107 13.09 1.25 -9.56
CA ASP A 107 13.62 0.28 -10.53
C ASP A 107 15.00 -0.25 -10.14
N ARG A 108 15.88 0.63 -9.64
CA ARG A 108 17.21 0.27 -9.17
C ARG A 108 17.15 -0.68 -7.96
N HIS A 109 16.23 -0.44 -7.04
CA HIS A 109 15.99 -1.30 -5.88
C HIS A 109 15.32 -2.63 -6.29
N ASN A 110 14.36 -2.56 -7.21
CA ASN A 110 13.55 -3.69 -7.67
C ASN A 110 14.37 -4.79 -8.35
N ILE A 111 15.34 -4.41 -9.18
CA ILE A 111 16.25 -5.36 -9.86
C ILE A 111 17.15 -6.10 -8.87
N ARG A 112 17.34 -5.56 -7.65
CA ARG A 112 18.21 -6.14 -6.61
C ARG A 112 17.46 -6.99 -5.58
N GLY A 113 16.15 -7.20 -5.77
CA GLY A 113 15.34 -8.13 -4.98
C GLY A 113 14.38 -7.47 -3.98
N GLU A 114 14.61 -6.22 -3.61
CA GLU A 114 13.59 -5.42 -2.90
C GLU A 114 12.40 -5.14 -3.84
N ARG A 115 11.22 -4.81 -3.32
CA ARG A 115 10.07 -4.43 -4.17
C ARG A 115 9.43 -3.17 -3.63
N ILE A 116 9.29 -2.18 -4.52
CA ILE A 116 8.64 -0.90 -4.24
C ILE A 116 7.81 -0.52 -5.47
N SER A 117 6.52 -0.28 -5.27
CA SER A 117 5.60 0.21 -6.30
C SER A 117 5.24 1.68 -6.07
N ILE A 118 5.03 2.40 -7.17
CA ILE A 118 4.68 3.82 -7.18
C ILE A 118 3.27 3.97 -7.73
N ASP A 119 2.35 4.43 -6.88
CA ASP A 119 0.96 4.65 -7.25
C ASP A 119 0.67 6.14 -7.20
N THR A 120 0.00 6.65 -8.22
CA THR A 120 -0.21 8.10 -8.37
C THR A 120 -1.67 8.41 -8.67
N ILE A 121 -2.17 9.52 -8.14
CA ILE A 121 -3.45 10.08 -8.59
C ILE A 121 -3.37 11.62 -8.63
N PRO A 122 -3.60 12.25 -9.79
CA PRO A 122 -3.70 13.70 -9.88
C PRO A 122 -5.04 14.15 -9.30
N LEU A 123 -4.99 14.97 -8.23
CA LEU A 123 -6.16 15.49 -7.53
C LEU A 123 -5.93 16.94 -7.12
N VAL A 124 -6.99 17.74 -7.19
CA VAL A 124 -7.01 19.13 -6.74
C VAL A 124 -8.25 19.39 -5.90
N GLY A 125 -8.19 20.43 -5.06
CA GLY A 125 -9.26 20.78 -4.13
C GLY A 125 -9.03 20.20 -2.74
N GLU A 126 -9.23 21.03 -1.72
CA GLU A 126 -8.93 20.71 -0.32
C GLU A 126 -9.64 19.45 0.16
N LYS A 127 -10.96 19.35 -0.05
CA LYS A 127 -11.78 18.21 0.34
C LYS A 127 -11.36 16.92 -0.35
N SER A 128 -11.21 16.95 -1.67
CA SER A 128 -10.85 15.76 -2.45
C SER A 128 -9.47 15.23 -2.09
N LEU A 129 -8.51 16.13 -1.81
CA LEU A 129 -7.19 15.74 -1.32
C LEU A 129 -7.25 15.15 0.09
N ALA A 130 -8.01 15.77 1.01
CA ALA A 130 -8.18 15.26 2.37
C ALA A 130 -8.81 13.85 2.37
N GLU A 131 -9.89 13.63 1.60
CA GLU A 131 -10.53 12.33 1.45
C GLU A 131 -9.59 11.26 0.90
N ALA A 132 -8.79 11.61 -0.12
CA ALA A 132 -7.81 10.70 -0.71
C ALA A 132 -6.71 10.32 0.28
N ILE A 133 -6.24 11.27 1.09
CA ILE A 133 -5.23 11.02 2.14
C ILE A 133 -5.81 10.09 3.20
N GLU A 134 -7.02 10.37 3.70
CA GLU A 134 -7.64 9.50 4.71
C GLU A 134 -7.85 8.06 4.21
N ALA A 135 -8.11 7.89 2.91
CA ALA A 135 -8.27 6.57 2.32
C ALA A 135 -7.00 5.71 2.32
N ILE A 136 -5.81 6.32 2.49
CA ILE A 136 -4.53 5.60 2.54
C ILE A 136 -4.47 4.63 3.73
N SER A 137 -5.10 4.96 4.86
CA SER A 137 -5.19 4.08 6.03
C SER A 137 -5.80 2.71 5.74
N ARG A 138 -6.59 2.60 4.66
CA ARG A 138 -7.28 1.37 4.22
C ARG A 138 -6.56 0.68 3.06
N LEU A 139 -5.44 1.24 2.59
CA LEU A 139 -4.64 0.63 1.53
C LEU A 139 -3.52 -0.22 2.14
N PRO A 140 -3.42 -1.50 1.76
CA PRO A 140 -2.34 -2.35 2.24
C PRO A 140 -0.99 -1.86 1.69
N ARG A 141 0.09 -2.13 2.43
CA ARG A 141 1.50 -1.95 2.04
C ARG A 141 1.98 -0.49 1.88
N VAL A 142 1.14 0.51 2.15
CA VAL A 142 1.58 1.91 2.01
C VAL A 142 2.61 2.27 3.07
N SER A 143 3.78 2.72 2.61
CA SER A 143 4.93 3.05 3.46
C SER A 143 5.35 4.52 3.35
N ALA A 144 5.00 5.19 2.23
CA ALA A 144 5.19 6.63 2.10
C ALA A 144 4.07 7.33 1.31
N LEU A 145 3.86 8.60 1.62
CA LEU A 145 2.98 9.53 0.93
C LEU A 145 3.80 10.75 0.48
N VAL A 146 3.70 11.11 -0.79
CA VAL A 146 4.27 12.34 -1.33
C VAL A 146 3.17 13.32 -1.75
N LEU A 147 3.18 14.50 -1.15
CA LEU A 147 2.27 15.60 -1.42
C LEU A 147 2.88 16.56 -2.44
N ALA A 148 2.43 16.43 -3.68
CA ALA A 148 2.96 17.14 -4.85
C ALA A 148 2.04 18.31 -5.23
N GLY A 149 2.14 19.43 -4.50
CA GLY A 149 1.27 20.59 -4.65
C GLY A 149 2.00 21.92 -4.72
N SER A 150 1.26 22.97 -5.11
CA SER A 150 1.71 24.36 -5.04
C SER A 150 1.17 25.11 -3.83
N LEU A 151 0.11 24.61 -3.18
CA LEU A 151 -0.41 25.07 -1.90
C LEU A 151 -1.28 23.98 -1.28
N MET A 152 -1.03 23.61 -0.03
CA MET A 152 -1.82 22.62 0.70
C MET A 152 -1.92 22.97 2.19
N GLY A 153 -3.13 22.96 2.73
CA GLY A 153 -3.40 23.30 4.13
C GLY A 153 -4.81 22.88 4.56
N GLY A 154 -5.26 23.37 5.71
CA GLY A 154 -6.64 23.17 6.16
C GLY A 154 -6.98 21.70 6.43
N GLU A 155 -8.03 21.18 5.81
CA GLU A 155 -8.46 19.78 5.94
C GLU A 155 -7.39 18.79 5.48
N ILE A 156 -6.56 19.16 4.48
CA ILE A 156 -5.43 18.33 4.04
C ILE A 156 -4.47 18.11 5.22
N THR A 157 -4.12 19.16 5.95
CA THR A 157 -3.24 19.07 7.11
C THR A 157 -3.80 18.15 8.20
N ARG A 158 -5.11 18.23 8.44
CA ARG A 158 -5.78 17.36 9.43
C ARG A 158 -5.74 15.89 9.00
N ALA A 159 -5.99 15.62 7.71
CA ALA A 159 -5.92 14.27 7.15
C ALA A 159 -4.51 13.70 7.25
N VAL A 160 -3.48 14.48 6.89
CA VAL A 160 -2.06 14.07 7.02
C VAL A 160 -1.72 13.74 8.47
N LYS A 161 -2.09 14.62 9.41
CA LYS A 161 -1.84 14.39 10.84
C LYS A 161 -2.48 13.08 11.31
N LYS A 162 -3.76 12.86 10.97
CA LYS A 162 -4.50 11.67 11.36
C LYS A 162 -3.85 10.39 10.82
N VAL A 163 -3.53 10.34 9.53
CA VAL A 163 -2.92 9.15 8.93
C VAL A 163 -1.54 8.86 9.53
N LYS A 164 -0.75 9.89 9.85
CA LYS A 164 0.54 9.72 10.56
C LYS A 164 0.39 9.21 11.99
N GLU A 165 -0.68 9.56 12.68
CA GLU A 165 -0.96 9.05 14.04
C GLU A 165 -1.42 7.58 14.00
N GLU A 166 -2.17 7.19 12.96
CA GLU A 166 -2.72 5.84 12.79
C GLU A 166 -1.73 4.84 12.17
N SER A 167 -0.68 5.33 11.48
CA SER A 167 0.25 4.49 10.72
C SER A 167 1.68 5.03 10.77
N ASN A 168 2.67 4.14 10.63
CA ASN A 168 4.09 4.53 10.55
C ASN A 168 4.46 5.04 9.14
N LEU A 169 3.60 5.89 8.57
CA LEU A 169 3.68 6.42 7.22
C LEU A 169 4.66 7.58 7.15
N ILE A 170 5.62 7.49 6.22
CA ILE A 170 6.52 8.60 5.91
C ILE A 170 5.79 9.61 5.01
N VAL A 171 5.73 10.87 5.42
CA VAL A 171 5.11 11.94 4.63
C VAL A 171 6.17 12.88 4.10
N ILE A 172 6.22 13.02 2.79
CA ILE A 172 7.10 13.96 2.10
C ILE A 172 6.22 15.02 1.43
N SER A 173 6.55 16.29 1.64
CA SER A 173 5.89 17.40 0.98
C SER A 173 6.84 18.04 -0.01
N LEU A 174 6.32 18.51 -1.14
CA LEU A 174 7.04 19.54 -1.88
C LEU A 174 7.14 20.82 -1.04
N ASN A 175 8.17 21.62 -1.32
CA ASN A 175 8.33 22.93 -0.71
C ASN A 175 7.25 23.89 -1.26
N MET A 176 6.14 23.99 -0.52
CA MET A 176 4.97 24.77 -0.90
C MET A 176 4.41 25.58 0.29
N PRO A 177 3.71 26.69 0.05
CA PRO A 177 2.89 27.35 1.06
C PRO A 177 1.79 26.46 1.65
N GLY A 178 1.44 26.74 2.91
CA GLY A 178 0.33 26.10 3.61
C GLY A 178 0.77 25.16 4.73
N SER A 179 -0.16 24.90 5.63
CA SER A 179 0.07 24.22 6.91
C SER A 179 0.39 22.72 6.78
N VAL A 180 0.35 22.14 5.58
CA VAL A 180 0.66 20.71 5.42
C VAL A 180 2.14 20.41 5.67
N THR A 181 3.01 21.39 5.38
CA THR A 181 4.46 21.27 5.54
C THR A 181 4.87 21.10 7.00
N ASP A 182 4.07 21.62 7.95
CA ASP A 182 4.30 21.49 9.39
C ASP A 182 4.20 20.03 9.89
N TYR A 183 3.60 19.14 9.10
CA TYR A 183 3.39 17.72 9.44
C TYR A 183 4.14 16.78 8.50
N ALA A 184 4.93 17.30 7.57
CA ALA A 184 5.79 16.49 6.71
C ALA A 184 7.07 16.04 7.45
N ASP A 185 7.53 14.83 7.19
CA ASP A 185 8.82 14.32 7.66
C ASP A 185 9.99 14.89 6.83
N LEU A 186 9.73 15.20 5.56
CA LEU A 186 10.65 15.91 4.66
C LEU A 186 9.90 16.93 3.81
N ILE A 187 10.57 18.05 3.55
CA ILE A 187 10.11 19.13 2.67
C ILE A 187 11.16 19.29 1.57
N ILE A 188 10.84 18.91 0.34
CA ILE A 188 11.80 18.87 -0.76
C ILE A 188 11.39 19.84 -1.87
N THR A 189 12.33 20.66 -2.34
CA THR A 189 12.05 21.68 -3.36
C THR A 189 11.99 21.09 -4.76
N ASP A 190 12.93 20.21 -5.11
CA ASP A 190 12.95 19.55 -6.41
C ASP A 190 12.01 18.33 -6.42
N PRO A 191 10.98 18.30 -7.29
CA PRO A 191 10.01 17.21 -7.28
C PRO A 191 10.63 15.86 -7.66
N ILE A 192 11.63 15.83 -8.54
CA ILE A 192 12.29 14.57 -8.93
C ILE A 192 13.04 14.00 -7.72
N GLN A 193 13.80 14.83 -7.02
CA GLN A 193 14.50 14.46 -5.79
C GLN A 193 13.52 14.01 -4.69
N ALA A 194 12.35 14.64 -4.58
CA ALA A 194 11.32 14.23 -3.63
C ALA A 194 10.89 12.77 -3.88
N GLY A 195 10.74 12.38 -5.15
CA GLY A 195 10.45 11.00 -5.54
C GLY A 195 11.57 10.02 -5.21
N VAL A 196 12.82 10.38 -5.49
CA VAL A 196 14.00 9.57 -5.13
C VAL A 196 14.07 9.35 -3.62
N LEU A 197 13.96 10.44 -2.84
CA LEU A 197 14.01 10.38 -1.40
C LEU A 197 12.84 9.59 -0.81
N ALA A 198 11.65 9.61 -1.42
CA ALA A 198 10.53 8.77 -1.00
C ALA A 198 10.89 7.28 -1.03
N VAL A 199 11.51 6.82 -2.12
CA VAL A 199 11.99 5.43 -2.25
C VAL A 199 13.09 5.14 -1.24
N MET A 200 14.12 5.99 -1.18
CA MET A 200 15.23 5.80 -0.26
C MET A 200 14.82 5.79 1.21
N SER A 201 13.72 6.47 1.56
CA SER A 201 13.20 6.55 2.94
C SER A 201 12.57 5.25 3.42
N ILE A 202 12.06 4.43 2.50
CA ILE A 202 11.38 3.17 2.83
C ILE A 202 12.20 1.94 2.45
N ALA A 203 13.27 2.12 1.67
CA ALA A 203 14.10 1.04 1.19
C ALA A 203 14.99 0.47 2.31
N ASP A 204 14.94 -0.84 2.54
CA ASP A 204 15.74 -1.51 3.56
C ASP A 204 17.22 -1.56 3.18
N THR A 205 17.50 -1.47 1.88
CA THR A 205 18.85 -1.51 1.31
C THR A 205 19.51 -0.12 1.24
N ALA A 206 18.76 0.95 1.52
CA ALA A 206 19.30 2.31 1.51
C ALA A 206 20.00 2.64 2.84
N VAL A 207 21.13 3.35 2.75
CA VAL A 207 21.83 3.90 3.93
C VAL A 207 21.09 5.14 4.48
N PHE A 208 20.25 5.75 3.65
CA PHE A 208 19.48 6.93 3.99
C PHE A 208 18.46 6.60 5.08
N ASN A 209 18.37 7.47 6.08
CA ASN A 209 17.40 7.35 7.15
C ASN A 209 17.01 8.76 7.60
N ILE A 210 15.72 9.09 7.48
CA ILE A 210 15.17 10.39 7.86
C ILE A 210 15.52 10.77 9.30
N LYS A 211 15.59 9.79 10.21
CA LYS A 211 15.92 10.02 11.63
C LYS A 211 17.32 10.58 11.85
N ARG A 212 18.21 10.51 10.85
CA ARG A 212 19.58 11.04 10.92
C ARG A 212 19.70 12.51 10.48
N LEU A 213 18.60 13.15 10.10
CA LEU A 213 18.61 14.53 9.59
C LEU A 213 18.54 15.60 10.69
N ASP A 214 18.57 15.21 11.97
CA ASP A 214 18.70 16.10 13.15
C ASP A 214 17.77 17.33 13.13
N GLY A 215 16.54 17.17 12.62
CA GLY A 215 15.54 18.23 12.54
C GLY A 215 15.67 19.16 11.33
N ASN A 216 16.73 19.04 10.53
CA ASN A 216 16.78 19.70 9.22
C ASN A 216 15.99 18.88 8.20
N ILE A 217 14.71 19.23 8.06
CA ILE A 217 13.77 18.50 7.20
C ILE A 217 13.59 19.16 5.82
N ARG A 218 14.24 20.30 5.54
CA ARG A 218 13.99 21.10 4.33
C ARG A 218 15.19 21.11 3.39
N PHE A 219 15.00 20.64 2.16
CA PHE A 219 16.04 20.49 1.13
C PHE A 219 15.59 21.01 -0.25
#